data_AF-A0A2S8G812-F1
#
_entry.id   AF-A0A2S8G812-F1
#
_cell.length_a   1.000
_cell.length_b   1.000
_cell.length_c   1.000
_cell.angle_alpha   90.00
_cell.angle_beta   90.00
_cell.angle_gamma   90.00
#
_symmetry.space_group_name_H-M   'P 1'
#
loop_
_entity.id
_entity.type
_entity.pdbx_description
1 polymer ?
#
loop_
_entity_poly.entity_id
_entity_poly.type
_entity_poly.pdbx_seq_one_letter_code
_entity_poly.pdbx_strand_id
1 'polypeptide(L)'
;MSEFKLPPLKKAKRGEGPKLTDSGLLTKRIVKQVESYLPIILTRFKAGQDMEKVIRDIGQHAGVEPDMVAKYVQAVIKAGSSQAASGGSSLL
;
A
#
# COMPACT_ATOMS: atom_id res chain seq x y z
N MET A 1 -51.48 19.54 -15.92
CA MET A 1 -50.20 20.24 -15.66
C MET A 1 -49.47 19.44 -14.60
N SER A 2 -48.37 18.78 -14.96
CA SER A 2 -47.65 17.86 -14.07
C SER A 2 -46.84 18.63 -13.04
N GLU A 3 -47.16 18.44 -11.75
CA GLU A 3 -46.34 18.89 -10.64
C GLU A 3 -45.08 18.01 -10.58
N PHE A 4 -43.97 18.51 -11.11
CA PHE A 4 -42.66 17.87 -11.01
C PHE A 4 -42.12 18.08 -9.58
N LYS A 5 -42.54 17.20 -8.67
CA LYS A 5 -42.08 17.21 -7.28
C LYS A 5 -40.67 16.63 -7.24
N LEU A 6 -39.67 17.51 -7.27
CA LEU A 6 -38.27 17.15 -7.04
C LEU A 6 -38.17 16.36 -5.71
N PRO A 7 -37.58 15.16 -5.69
CA PRO A 7 -37.35 14.43 -4.46
C PRO A 7 -36.44 15.28 -3.55
N PRO A 8 -36.65 15.27 -2.23
CA PRO A 8 -35.81 16.02 -1.32
C PRO A 8 -34.36 15.58 -1.48
N LEU A 9 -33.47 16.55 -1.71
CA LEU A 9 -32.02 16.32 -1.68
C LEU A 9 -31.70 15.68 -0.33
N LYS A 10 -31.44 14.38 -0.36
CA LYS A 10 -31.03 13.58 0.79
C LYS A 10 -29.83 14.30 1.38
N LYS A 11 -30.04 14.98 2.52
CA LYS A 11 -28.98 15.68 3.25
C LYS A 11 -27.81 14.71 3.34
N ALA A 12 -26.65 15.09 2.77
CA ALA A 12 -25.43 14.33 2.95
C ALA A 12 -25.25 14.12 4.45
N LYS A 13 -25.31 12.86 4.87
CA LYS A 13 -25.16 12.50 6.27
C LYS A 13 -23.75 12.91 6.64
N ARG A 14 -23.60 13.91 7.52
CA ARG A 14 -22.32 14.21 8.20
C ARG A 14 -21.75 12.87 8.67
N GLY A 15 -20.70 12.38 8.00
CA GLY A 15 -20.08 11.09 8.32
C GLY A 15 -19.99 10.06 7.19
N GLU A 16 -20.28 10.37 5.93
CA GLU A 16 -19.77 9.53 4.84
C GLU A 16 -18.26 9.76 4.71
N GLY A 17 -17.51 8.73 5.12
CA GLY A 17 -16.06 8.72 5.32
C GLY A 17 -15.27 9.20 4.09
N PRO A 18 -13.97 9.47 4.29
CA PRO A 18 -13.14 10.01 3.22
C PRO A 18 -13.30 9.13 1.98
N LYS A 19 -13.83 9.75 0.92
CA LYS A 19 -13.74 9.23 -0.44
C LYS A 19 -12.26 8.91 -0.64
N LEU A 20 -11.91 7.63 -0.59
CA LEU A 20 -10.63 7.10 -1.02
C LEU A 20 -10.57 7.23 -2.55
N THR A 21 -10.62 8.47 -3.03
CA THR A 21 -10.14 8.84 -4.35
C THR A 21 -8.69 9.26 -4.18
N ASP A 22 -7.83 8.30 -3.82
CA ASP A 22 -6.39 8.45 -3.94
C ASP A 22 -5.85 7.17 -4.58
N SER A 23 -6.21 6.99 -5.84
CA SER A 23 -5.43 6.17 -6.74
C SER A 23 -4.10 6.90 -6.97
N GLY A 24 -3.06 6.57 -6.19
CA GLY A 24 -1.70 6.84 -6.64
C GLY A 24 -0.63 7.04 -5.58
N LEU A 25 -0.95 7.53 -4.38
CA LEU A 25 0.08 7.80 -3.37
C LEU A 25 -0.04 6.79 -2.24
N LEU A 26 1.02 6.00 -2.09
CA LEU A 26 1.29 5.29 -0.84
C LEU A 26 1.30 6.34 0.29
N THR A 27 0.17 6.51 0.96
CA THR A 27 0.06 7.49 2.05
C THR A 27 1.10 7.14 3.11
N LYS A 28 1.70 8.14 3.78
CA LYS A 28 2.71 7.91 4.82
C LYS A 28 2.27 6.88 5.89
N ARG A 29 0.96 6.80 6.13
CA ARG A 29 0.34 5.81 7.02
C ARG A 29 0.45 4.38 6.46
N ILE A 30 0.07 4.18 5.21
CA ILE A 30 0.19 2.88 4.52
C ILE A 30 1.66 2.45 4.49
N VAL A 31 2.57 3.35 4.12
CA VAL A 31 4.01 3.08 4.10
C VAL A 31 4.48 2.57 5.47
N LYS A 32 4.19 3.28 6.56
CA LYS A 32 4.58 2.84 7.91
C LYS A 32 3.99 1.50 8.31
N GLN A 33 2.77 1.20 7.88
CA GLN A 33 2.16 -0.10 8.15
C GLN A 33 2.91 -1.21 7.42
N VAL A 34 3.15 -1.07 6.12
CA VAL A 34 3.89 -2.07 5.33
C VAL A 34 5.35 -2.17 5.78
N GLU A 35 5.99 -1.05 6.14
CA GLU A 35 7.36 -0.98 6.67
C GLU A 35 7.52 -1.83 7.93
N SER A 36 6.53 -1.82 8.82
CA SER A 36 6.53 -2.67 10.03
C SER A 36 6.51 -4.16 9.70
N TYR A 37 5.98 -4.55 8.54
CA TYR A 37 5.94 -5.93 8.06
C TYR A 37 7.09 -6.29 7.11
N LEU A 38 7.87 -5.32 6.61
CA LEU A 38 9.04 -5.60 5.76
C LEU A 38 9.98 -6.68 6.29
N PRO A 39 10.42 -6.67 7.57
CA PRO A 39 11.33 -7.71 8.05
C PRO A 39 10.70 -9.11 7.93
N ILE A 40 9.38 -9.22 8.15
CA ILE A 40 8.64 -10.47 8.00
C ILE A 40 8.57 -10.87 6.52
N ILE A 41 8.24 -9.92 5.63
CA ILE A 41 8.17 -10.15 4.18
C ILE A 41 9.53 -10.63 3.65
N LEU A 42 10.61 -9.95 3.99
CA LEU A 42 11.96 -10.29 3.55
C LEU A 42 12.42 -11.65 4.12
N THR A 43 12.07 -11.96 5.37
CA THR A 43 12.39 -13.25 5.98
C THR A 43 11.66 -14.39 5.27
N ARG A 44 10.35 -14.23 5.00
CA ARG A 44 9.55 -15.22 4.28
C ARG A 44 10.02 -15.40 2.84
N PHE A 45 10.40 -14.29 2.18
CA PHE A 45 10.98 -14.34 0.84
C PHE A 45 12.31 -15.09 0.81
N LYS A 46 13.22 -14.83 1.77
CA LYS A 46 14.47 -15.59 1.92
C LYS A 46 14.25 -17.07 2.22
N ALA A 47 13.17 -17.41 2.92
CA ALA A 47 12.77 -18.78 3.18
C ALA A 47 12.18 -19.50 1.94
N GLY A 48 12.12 -18.84 0.78
CA GLY A 48 11.58 -19.41 -0.45
C GLY A 48 10.05 -19.48 -0.47
N GLN A 49 9.35 -18.71 0.39
CA GLN A 49 7.90 -18.66 0.35
C GLN A 49 7.40 -17.86 -0.86
N ASP A 50 6.23 -18.26 -1.35
CA ASP A 50 5.55 -17.58 -2.44
C ASP A 50 5.25 -16.11 -2.10
N MET A 51 5.82 -15.20 -2.90
CA MET A 51 5.81 -13.78 -2.61
C MET A 51 4.39 -13.20 -2.74
N GLU A 52 3.59 -13.69 -3.68
CA GLU A 52 2.18 -13.28 -3.84
C GLU A 52 1.36 -13.64 -2.60
N LYS A 53 1.53 -14.86 -2.08
CA LYS A 53 0.89 -15.30 -0.84
C LYS A 53 1.29 -14.44 0.34
N VAL A 54 2.58 -14.12 0.48
CA VAL A 54 3.09 -13.27 1.56
C VAL A 54 2.53 -11.84 1.46
N ILE A 55 2.55 -11.25 0.27
CA ILE A 55 2.01 -9.90 0.02
C ILE A 55 0.52 -9.83 0.36
N ARG A 56 -0.25 -10.85 -0.04
CA ARG A 56 -1.69 -10.94 0.23
C ARG A 56 -2.00 -11.13 1.71
N ASP A 57 -1.26 -12.00 2.40
CA ASP A 57 -1.37 -12.23 3.85
C ASP A 57 -1.10 -10.94 4.64
N ILE A 58 -0.02 -10.21 4.30
CA ILE A 58 0.32 -8.93 4.91
C ILE A 58 -0.70 -7.85 4.57
N GLY A 59 -1.18 -7.79 3.32
CA GLY A 59 -2.23 -6.84 2.93
C GLY A 59 -3.50 -7.02 3.76
N GLN A 60 -3.92 -8.26 3.98
CA GLN A 60 -5.07 -8.57 4.84
C GLN A 60 -4.82 -8.22 6.30
N HIS A 61 -3.66 -8.54 6.85
CA HIS A 61 -3.30 -8.22 8.24
C HIS A 61 -3.13 -6.72 8.51
N ALA A 62 -2.58 -5.99 7.54
CA ALA A 62 -2.34 -4.56 7.62
C ALA A 62 -3.58 -3.71 7.24
N GLY A 63 -4.60 -4.32 6.64
CA GLY A 63 -5.74 -3.58 6.05
C GLY A 63 -5.32 -2.72 4.86
N VAL A 64 -4.33 -3.18 4.09
CA VAL A 64 -3.75 -2.49 2.94
C VAL A 64 -3.98 -3.34 1.69
N GLU A 65 -4.24 -2.68 0.56
CA GLU A 65 -4.34 -3.36 -0.73
C GLU A 65 -3.03 -4.11 -1.06
N PRO A 66 -3.10 -5.38 -1.50
CA PRO A 66 -1.91 -6.17 -1.81
C PRO A 66 -1.05 -5.54 -2.92
N ASP A 67 -1.67 -4.84 -3.87
CA ASP A 67 -0.96 -4.08 -4.91
C ASP A 67 -0.05 -2.99 -4.32
N MET A 68 -0.51 -2.30 -3.28
CA MET A 68 0.27 -1.27 -2.58
C MET A 68 1.45 -1.88 -1.80
N VAL A 69 1.23 -3.03 -1.17
CA VAL A 69 2.28 -3.81 -0.49
C VAL A 69 3.33 -4.25 -1.50
N ALA A 70 2.91 -4.79 -2.65
CA ALA A 70 3.81 -5.23 -3.72
C ALA A 70 4.66 -4.07 -4.26
N LYS A 71 4.05 -2.92 -4.57
CA LYS A 71 4.74 -1.72 -5.06
C LYS A 71 5.80 -1.23 -4.06
N TYR A 72 5.45 -1.19 -2.77
CA TYR A 72 6.39 -0.77 -1.73
C TYR A 72 7.54 -1.78 -1.55
N VAL A 73 7.24 -3.08 -1.50
CA VAL A 73 8.26 -4.14 -1.40
C VAL A 73 9.21 -4.11 -2.60
N GLN A 74 8.69 -3.96 -3.82
CA GLN A 74 9.53 -3.79 -5.01
C GLN A 74 10.38 -2.52 -4.94
N ALA A 75 9.83 -1.40 -4.46
CA ALA A 75 10.59 -0.17 -4.28
C ALA A 75 11.73 -0.34 -3.27
N VAL A 76 11.49 -1.05 -2.17
CA VAL A 76 12.49 -1.36 -1.14
C VAL A 76 13.57 -2.30 -1.68
N ILE A 77 13.19 -3.35 -2.41
CA ILE A 77 14.15 -4.26 -3.05
C ILE A 77 14.98 -3.51 -4.07
N LYS A 78 14.36 -2.67 -4.91
CA LYS A 78 15.06 -1.87 -5.91
C LYS A 78 16.01 -0.86 -5.27
N ALA A 79 15.59 -0.17 -4.21
CA ALA A 79 16.42 0.77 -3.47
C ALA A 79 17.59 0.06 -2.76
N GLY A 80 17.35 -1.09 -2.13
CA GLY A 80 18.38 -1.92 -1.52
C GLY A 80 19.37 -2.48 -2.55
N SER A 81 18.90 -2.89 -3.72
CA SER A 81 19.75 -3.31 -4.85
C SER A 81 20.54 -2.14 -5.45
N SER A 82 19.97 -0.94 -5.51
CA SER A 82 20.69 0.27 -5.93
C SER A 82 21.76 0.68 -4.91
N GLN A 83 21.52 0.48 -3.61
CA GLN A 83 22.54 0.68 -2.57
C GLN A 83 23.64 -0.40 -2.62
N ALA A 84 23.28 -1.67 -2.90
CA ALA A 84 24.25 -2.75 -3.10
C ALA A 84 25.09 -2.56 -4.39
N ALA A 85 24.51 -1.99 -5.44
CA ALA A 85 25.20 -1.69 -6.70
C ALA A 85 26.03 -0.39 -6.65
N SER A 86 25.74 0.52 -5.71
CA SER A 86 26.53 1.74 -5.48
C SER A 86 27.56 1.61 -4.35
N GLY A 87 27.55 0.51 -3.59
CA GLY A 87 28.50 0.20 -2.51
C GLY A 87 29.81 -0.46 -2.96
N GLY A 88 30.21 -0.26 -4.22
CA GLY A 88 31.34 -0.95 -4.84
C GLY A 88 32.31 -0.03 -5.61
N SER A 89 32.57 1.20 -5.13
CA SER A 89 33.82 1.92 -5.45
C SER A 89 33.91 3.23 -4.66
N SER A 90 34.61 3.15 -3.54
CA SER A 90 35.57 4.14 -3.02
C SER A 90 35.66 3.92 -1.52
N LEU A 91 36.28 2.80 -1.16
CA LEU A 91 37.09 2.78 0.04
C LEU A 91 38.28 3.68 -0.26
N LEU A 92 38.38 4.78 0.49
CA LEU A 92 39.65 5.43 0.79
C LEU A 92 40.64 4.41 1.37
#